data_AF-A0A7Y3ACE9-F1
#
_entry.id   AF-A0A7Y3ACE9-F1
#
_cell.length_a   1.000
_cell.length_b   1.000
_cell.length_c   1.000
_cell.angle_alpha   90.00
_cell.angle_beta   90.00
_cell.angle_gamma   90.00
#
_symmetry.space_group_name_H-M   'P 1'
#
loop_
_entity.id
_entity.type
_entity.pdbx_description
1 polymer ?
#
loop_
_entity_poly.entity_id
_entity_poly.type
_entity_poly.pdbx_seq_one_letter_code
_entity_poly.pdbx_strand_id
1 'polypeptide(L)'
;EELQIDFSFDTEAIPDKDVISYRLYEEDIIVCESNEGQTESFLCDVTIETGNCEFTLSAVYDDGSESPRSAPFPFTITGPGDINGDGLIDLKDIIISLQVLINLNPQGTTTQGDVNGDGKIGFEEVLYCLNEAT
;
A
#
# COMPACT_ATOMS: atom_id res chain seq x y z
N GLU A 1 5.08 -6.69 3.45
CA GLU A 1 3.80 -7.05 2.81
C GLU A 1 4.07 -7.69 1.46
N GLU A 2 3.27 -8.67 1.07
CA GLU A 2 3.34 -9.29 -0.26
C GLU A 2 2.27 -8.65 -1.13
N LEU A 3 2.68 -7.89 -2.15
CA LEU A 3 1.76 -7.23 -3.09
C LEU A 3 1.67 -8.02 -4.39
N GLN A 4 0.44 -8.33 -4.83
CA GLN A 4 0.19 -8.79 -6.18
C GLN A 4 0.03 -7.58 -7.12
N ILE A 5 0.94 -7.45 -8.07
CA ILE A 5 0.94 -6.39 -9.06
C ILE A 5 0.31 -6.95 -10.33
N ASP A 6 -0.91 -6.52 -10.65
CA ASP A 6 -1.58 -6.83 -11.91
C ASP A 6 -1.48 -5.61 -12.84
N PHE A 7 -1.01 -5.82 -14.07
CA PHE A 7 -0.78 -4.72 -15.01
C PHE A 7 -0.98 -5.15 -16.46
N SER A 8 -0.96 -4.17 -17.36
CA SER A 8 -0.97 -4.40 -18.80
C SER A 8 0.05 -3.48 -19.45
N PHE A 9 0.92 -4.06 -20.26
CA PHE A 9 1.96 -3.34 -20.99
C PHE A 9 1.99 -3.82 -22.45
N ASP A 10 2.00 -2.89 -23.40
CA ASP A 10 2.14 -3.21 -24.82
C ASP A 10 3.62 -3.45 -25.14
N THR A 11 4.03 -4.72 -25.07
CA THR A 11 5.41 -5.14 -25.32
C THR A 11 5.82 -4.97 -26.78
N GLU A 12 4.88 -4.90 -27.72
CA GLU A 12 5.15 -4.74 -29.15
C GLU A 12 5.23 -3.27 -29.59
N ALA A 13 4.83 -2.33 -28.72
CA ALA A 13 4.87 -0.89 -29.01
C ALA A 13 6.29 -0.34 -29.21
N ILE A 14 7.32 -1.04 -28.74
CA ILE A 14 8.72 -0.62 -28.90
C ILE A 14 9.43 -1.59 -29.85
N PRO A 15 9.68 -1.19 -31.11
CA PRO A 15 10.42 -2.02 -32.05
C PRO A 15 11.82 -2.34 -31.54
N ASP A 16 12.28 -3.56 -31.82
CA ASP A 16 13.65 -4.03 -31.56
C ASP A 16 14.05 -4.07 -30.07
N LYS A 17 13.09 -4.16 -29.15
CA LYS A 17 13.35 -4.39 -27.72
C LYS A 17 12.42 -5.44 -27.15
N ASP A 18 13.01 -6.42 -26.47
CA ASP A 18 12.25 -7.42 -25.73
C ASP A 18 12.13 -6.99 -24.26
N VAL A 19 10.92 -7.01 -23.70
CA VAL A 19 10.73 -6.78 -22.26
C VAL A 19 11.16 -8.03 -21.50
N ILE A 20 12.11 -7.88 -20.58
CA ILE A 20 12.66 -8.98 -19.80
C ILE A 20 12.14 -8.99 -18.36
N SER A 21 11.95 -7.84 -17.72
CA SER A 21 11.44 -7.72 -16.35
C SER A 21 10.70 -6.39 -16.13
N TYR A 22 10.13 -6.21 -14.94
CA TYR A 22 9.47 -4.97 -14.52
C TYR A 22 10.01 -4.51 -13.17
N ARG A 23 10.12 -3.19 -12.98
CA ARG A 23 10.54 -2.56 -11.72
C ARG A 23 9.41 -1.79 -11.09
N LEU A 24 9.14 -2.09 -9.82
CA LEU A 24 8.22 -1.35 -8.98
C LEU A 24 9.00 -0.30 -8.18
N TYR A 25 8.47 0.91 -8.15
CA TYR A 25 9.08 2.06 -7.49
C TYR A 25 8.13 2.67 -6.47
N GLU A 26 8.68 3.08 -5.32
CA GLU A 26 8.06 3.96 -4.33
C GLU A 26 8.90 5.24 -4.24
N GLU A 27 8.32 6.42 -4.46
CA GLU A 27 9.06 7.71 -4.40
C GLU A 27 10.42 7.71 -5.15
N ASP A 28 10.44 7.13 -6.35
CA ASP A 28 11.63 6.95 -7.19
C ASP A 28 12.66 5.88 -6.76
N ILE A 29 12.45 5.22 -5.62
CA ILE A 29 13.28 4.12 -5.13
C ILE A 29 12.73 2.80 -5.67
N ILE A 30 13.60 1.96 -6.26
CA ILE A 30 13.22 0.60 -6.64
C ILE A 30 12.99 -0.21 -5.37
N VAL A 31 11.74 -0.64 -5.16
CA VAL A 31 11.38 -1.49 -4.03
C VAL A 31 11.40 -2.97 -4.40
N CYS A 32 11.30 -3.29 -5.70
CA CYS A 32 11.10 -4.64 -6.17
C CYS A 32 11.28 -4.75 -7.70
N GLU A 33 11.73 -5.93 -8.16
CA GLU A 33 11.88 -6.26 -9.58
C GLU A 33 11.28 -7.64 -9.84
N SER A 34 10.55 -7.79 -10.95
CA SER A 34 9.94 -9.06 -11.33
C SER A 34 11.00 -10.07 -11.78
N ASN A 35 10.65 -11.36 -11.73
CA ASN A 35 11.42 -12.38 -12.43
C ASN A 35 11.34 -12.19 -13.95
N GLU A 36 12.31 -12.76 -14.67
CA GLU A 36 12.34 -12.71 -16.13
C GLU A 36 11.12 -13.40 -16.75
N GLY A 37 10.54 -12.77 -17.78
CA GLY A 37 9.47 -13.36 -18.59
C GLY A 37 8.05 -13.29 -18.00
N GLN A 38 7.85 -12.56 -16.90
CA GLN A 38 6.50 -12.18 -16.45
C GLN A 38 5.91 -11.15 -17.41
N THR A 39 4.60 -11.18 -17.70
CA THR A 39 3.98 -10.25 -18.69
C THR A 39 2.65 -9.65 -18.25
N GLU A 40 2.05 -10.15 -17.16
CA GLU A 40 0.70 -9.75 -16.74
C GLU A 40 0.61 -9.48 -15.23
N SER A 41 1.35 -10.25 -14.43
CA SER A 41 1.43 -10.01 -13.00
C SER A 41 2.71 -10.55 -12.37
N PHE A 42 3.05 -10.04 -11.19
CA PHE A 42 4.07 -10.63 -10.32
C PHE A 42 3.80 -10.31 -8.85
N LEU A 43 4.36 -11.14 -7.97
CA LEU A 43 4.34 -10.93 -6.53
C LEU A 43 5.57 -10.15 -6.09
N CYS A 44 5.38 -9.30 -5.10
CA CYS A 44 6.36 -8.33 -4.71
C CYS A 44 6.41 -8.19 -3.19
N ASP A 45 7.53 -8.62 -2.60
CA ASP A 45 7.79 -8.47 -1.17
C ASP A 45 8.36 -7.09 -0.88
N VAL A 46 7.55 -6.24 -0.27
CA VAL A 46 7.88 -4.83 0.00
C VAL A 46 7.83 -4.56 1.50
N THR A 47 8.78 -3.75 1.97
CA THR A 47 8.77 -3.23 3.34
C THR A 47 8.24 -1.82 3.27
N ILE A 48 7.02 -1.62 3.74
CA ILE A 48 6.30 -0.35 3.64
C ILE A 48 5.77 -0.02 5.04
N GLU A 49 5.79 1.25 5.40
CA GLU A 49 5.15 1.76 6.62
C GLU A 49 3.62 1.87 6.41
N THR A 50 2.85 1.90 7.49
CA THR A 50 1.41 2.19 7.39
C THR A 50 1.23 3.57 6.78
N GLY A 51 0.34 3.70 5.81
CA GLY A 51 0.21 4.96 5.08
C GLY A 51 -0.31 4.81 3.67
N ASN A 52 -0.42 5.95 3.01
CA ASN A 52 -0.62 6.03 1.57
C ASN A 52 0.74 6.05 0.88
N CYS A 53 0.94 5.11 -0.03
CA CYS A 53 2.13 5.01 -0.87
C CYS A 53 1.75 5.22 -2.33
N GLU A 54 2.58 5.93 -3.07
CA GLU A 54 2.43 6.07 -4.52
C GLU A 54 3.44 5.21 -5.24
N PHE A 55 2.95 4.19 -5.95
CA PHE A 55 3.78 3.31 -6.72
C PHE A 55 3.80 3.69 -8.19
N THR A 56 4.93 3.43 -8.85
CA THR A 56 5.05 3.48 -10.31
C THR A 56 5.73 2.23 -10.82
N LEU A 57 5.44 1.84 -12.06
CA LEU A 57 5.99 0.65 -12.71
C LEU A 57 6.74 1.04 -13.99
N SER A 58 7.89 0.42 -14.25
CA SER A 58 8.56 0.45 -15.55
C SER A 58 8.84 -0.95 -16.08
N ALA A 59 8.99 -1.07 -17.39
CA ALA A 59 9.52 -2.26 -18.05
C ALA A 59 11.04 -2.11 -18.26
N VAL A 60 11.77 -3.20 -18.06
CA VAL A 60 13.21 -3.33 -18.35
C VAL A 60 13.37 -4.12 -19.64
N TYR A 61 14.20 -3.62 -20.55
CA TYR A 61 14.45 -4.24 -21.85
C TYR A 61 15.73 -5.07 -21.85
N ASP A 62 15.85 -5.96 -22.83
CA ASP A 62 17.02 -6.80 -23.12
C ASP A 62 18.33 -6.01 -23.34
N ASP A 63 18.23 -4.77 -23.83
CA ASP A 63 19.35 -3.84 -24.00
C ASP A 63 19.77 -3.12 -22.69
N GLY A 64 19.08 -3.40 -21.58
CA GLY A 64 19.32 -2.80 -20.26
C GLY A 64 18.71 -1.42 -20.06
N SER A 65 18.01 -0.87 -21.05
CA SER A 65 17.24 0.36 -20.89
C SER A 65 15.88 0.11 -20.24
N GLU A 66 15.20 1.20 -19.84
CA GLU A 66 13.87 1.13 -19.20
C GLU A 66 12.84 1.97 -19.97
N SER A 67 11.58 1.56 -19.85
CA SER A 67 10.44 2.33 -20.33
C SER A 67 10.26 3.62 -19.51
N PRO A 68 9.48 4.60 -20.02
CA PRO A 68 8.85 5.58 -19.14
C PRO A 68 8.05 4.88 -18.05
N ARG A 69 7.97 5.50 -16.88
CA ARG A 69 7.16 5.00 -15.77
C ARG A 69 5.67 5.15 -16.05
N SER A 70 4.87 4.26 -15.48
CA SER A 70 3.42 4.35 -15.47
C SER A 70 2.93 5.64 -14.80
N ALA A 71 1.64 5.93 -14.93
CA ALA A 71 0.99 6.83 -13.98
C ALA A 71 1.15 6.27 -12.54
N PRO A 72 1.27 7.13 -11.51
CA PRO A 72 1.25 6.69 -10.13
C PRO A 72 -0.06 5.95 -9.83
N PHE A 73 0.04 4.84 -9.11
CA PHE A 73 -1.10 4.15 -8.54
C PHE A 73 -0.99 4.17 -7.01
N PRO A 74 -1.97 4.78 -6.31
CA PRO A 74 -1.95 4.86 -4.88
C PRO A 74 -2.30 3.49 -4.28
N PHE A 75 -1.59 3.14 -3.21
CA PHE A 75 -1.89 1.98 -2.39
C PHE A 75 -1.93 2.42 -0.93
N THR A 76 -2.89 1.92 -0.18
CA THR A 76 -3.06 2.28 1.23
C THR A 76 -2.83 1.04 2.07
N ILE A 77 -1.83 1.09 2.94
CA ILE A 77 -1.56 0.05 3.93
C ILE A 77 -2.20 0.48 5.23
N THR A 78 -3.23 -0.27 5.60
CA THR A 78 -3.91 -0.12 6.88
C THR A 78 -3.20 -0.98 7.92
N GLY A 79 -2.96 -0.41 9.10
CA GLY A 79 -2.37 -1.11 10.24
C GLY A 79 -3.30 -1.11 11.44
N PRO A 80 -2.96 -1.86 12.51
CA PRO A 80 -3.62 -1.69 13.80
C PRO A 80 -3.61 -0.21 14.19
N GLY A 81 -4.72 0.31 14.72
CA GLY A 81 -4.89 1.74 15.03
C GLY A 81 -5.42 2.62 13.89
N ASP A 82 -5.41 2.18 12.63
CA ASP A 82 -6.13 2.87 11.55
C ASP A 82 -7.61 2.46 11.58
N ILE A 83 -8.38 3.19 12.37
CA ILE A 83 -9.77 2.86 12.70
C ILE A 83 -10.69 3.28 11.57
N ASN A 84 -10.34 4.33 10.85
CA ASN A 84 -11.16 4.88 9.78
C ASN A 84 -10.80 4.33 8.39
N GLY A 85 -9.68 3.60 8.29
CA GLY A 85 -9.22 2.95 7.06
C GLY A 85 -8.64 3.92 6.04
N ASP A 86 -8.16 5.10 6.45
CA ASP A 86 -7.54 6.08 5.54
C ASP A 86 -6.04 5.83 5.32
N GLY A 87 -5.48 4.83 6.00
CA GLY A 87 -4.06 4.47 5.97
C GLY A 87 -3.22 5.19 6.99
N LEU A 88 -3.78 6.18 7.69
CA LEU A 88 -3.06 6.97 8.67
C LEU A 88 -3.48 6.54 10.06
N ILE A 89 -2.55 6.60 11.00
CA ILE A 89 -2.87 6.56 12.42
C ILE A 89 -2.76 8.01 12.88
N ASP A 90 -3.88 8.70 13.01
CA ASP A 90 -3.92 10.13 13.29
C ASP A 90 -4.98 10.53 14.35
N LEU A 91 -5.19 11.83 14.53
CA LEU A 91 -6.16 12.35 15.49
C LEU A 91 -7.61 11.94 15.16
N LYS A 92 -7.94 11.67 13.89
CA LYS A 92 -9.26 11.19 13.48
C LYS A 92 -9.54 9.81 14.10
N ASP A 93 -8.56 8.91 14.11
CA ASP A 93 -8.71 7.60 14.73
C ASP A 93 -8.99 7.71 16.22
N ILE A 94 -8.22 8.53 16.93
CA ILE A 94 -8.43 8.82 18.35
C ILE A 94 -9.86 9.33 18.61
N ILE A 95 -10.32 10.29 17.80
CA ILE A 95 -11.67 10.85 17.94
C ILE A 95 -12.72 9.76 17.71
N ILE A 96 -12.54 8.89 16.73
CA ILE A 96 -13.47 7.80 16.43
C ILE A 96 -13.49 6.77 17.56
N SER A 97 -12.34 6.37 18.12
CA SER A 97 -12.31 5.48 19.29
C SER A 97 -13.08 6.08 20.47
N LEU A 98 -12.87 7.36 20.76
CA LEU A 98 -13.55 8.06 21.85
C LEU A 98 -15.07 8.12 21.61
N GLN A 99 -15.51 8.31 20.36
CA GLN A 99 -16.93 8.25 20.00
C GLN A 99 -17.53 6.87 20.27
N VAL A 100 -16.83 5.79 19.91
CA VAL A 100 -17.27 4.41 20.19
C VAL A 100 -17.39 4.17 21.71
N LEU A 101 -16.44 4.64 22.51
CA LEU A 101 -16.45 4.50 23.97
C LEU A 101 -17.64 5.18 24.65
N ILE A 102 -18.18 6.25 24.05
CA ILE A 102 -19.38 6.94 24.53
C ILE A 102 -20.66 6.43 23.85
N ASN A 103 -20.62 5.24 23.23
CA ASN A 103 -21.73 4.58 22.53
C ASN A 103 -22.30 5.38 21.34
N LEU A 104 -21.48 6.21 20.70
CA LEU A 104 -21.80 6.71 19.37
C LEU A 104 -21.45 5.64 18.33
N ASN A 105 -22.09 5.75 17.16
CA ASN A 105 -21.87 4.84 16.04
C ASN A 105 -21.31 5.59 14.83
N PRO A 106 -20.02 6.00 14.87
CA PRO A 106 -19.38 6.64 13.73
C PRO A 106 -19.46 5.76 12.49
N GLN A 107 -19.63 6.38 11.33
CA GLN A 107 -19.56 5.65 10.06
C GLN A 107 -18.09 5.41 9.71
N GLY A 108 -17.80 4.29 9.06
CA GLY A 108 -16.47 4.00 8.52
C GLY A 108 -15.47 3.35 9.47
N THR A 109 -15.90 2.80 10.61
CA THR A 109 -14.98 2.03 11.48
C THR A 109 -14.62 0.69 10.84
N THR A 110 -13.33 0.38 10.77
CA THR A 110 -12.82 -0.91 10.30
C THR A 110 -12.49 -1.82 11.49
N THR A 111 -12.51 -3.14 11.27
CA THR A 111 -11.96 -4.10 12.25
C THR A 111 -10.45 -4.23 12.14
N GLN A 112 -9.81 -3.59 11.15
CA GLN A 112 -8.35 -3.59 10.99
C GLN A 112 -7.69 -2.67 12.02
N GLY A 113 -8.42 -1.64 12.49
CA GLY A 113 -7.96 -0.75 13.55
C GLY A 113 -7.93 -1.37 14.96
N ASP A 114 -8.46 -2.58 15.16
CA ASP A 114 -8.42 -3.31 16.44
C ASP A 114 -6.98 -3.74 16.77
N VAL A 115 -6.41 -3.17 17.83
CA VAL A 115 -4.98 -3.33 18.15
C VAL A 115 -4.70 -4.55 19.01
N ASN A 116 -5.71 -5.10 19.69
CA ASN A 116 -5.54 -6.21 20.62
C ASN A 116 -6.26 -7.50 20.18
N GLY A 117 -7.02 -7.44 19.09
CA GLY A 117 -7.71 -8.57 18.47
C GLY A 117 -8.95 -9.05 19.24
N ASP A 118 -9.57 -8.21 20.08
CA ASP A 118 -10.77 -8.56 20.85
C ASP A 118 -12.08 -8.39 20.05
N GLY A 119 -11.98 -7.90 18.81
CA GLY A 119 -13.07 -7.65 17.88
C GLY A 119 -13.82 -6.35 18.15
N LYS A 120 -13.25 -5.41 18.91
CA LYS A 120 -13.87 -4.13 19.28
C LYS A 120 -12.90 -2.97 19.12
N ILE A 121 -13.46 -1.77 19.12
CA ILE A 121 -12.72 -0.52 19.29
C ILE A 121 -13.00 -0.03 20.72
N GLY A 122 -11.95 0.05 21.52
CA GLY A 122 -11.95 0.30 22.95
C GLY A 122 -10.93 1.35 23.38
N PHE A 123 -10.50 1.26 24.63
CA PHE A 123 -9.57 2.23 25.21
C PHE A 123 -8.12 1.93 24.81
N GLU A 124 -7.87 0.67 24.46
CA GLU A 124 -6.62 0.13 23.95
C GLU A 124 -6.24 0.81 22.64
N GLU A 125 -7.19 0.97 21.72
CA GLU A 125 -7.01 1.72 20.47
C GLU A 125 -6.69 3.19 20.74
N VAL A 126 -7.36 3.83 21.71
CA VAL A 126 -7.07 5.24 22.09
C VAL A 126 -5.61 5.38 22.52
N LEU A 127 -5.15 4.47 23.39
CA LEU A 127 -3.77 4.51 23.91
C LEU A 127 -2.76 4.22 22.81
N TYR A 128 -3.05 3.27 21.93
CA TYR A 128 -2.20 2.95 20.80
C TYR A 128 -2.09 4.14 19.84
N CYS A 129 -3.21 4.70 19.39
CA CYS A 129 -3.23 5.84 18.48
C CYS A 129 -2.57 7.07 19.12
N LEU A 130 -2.68 7.30 20.44
CA LEU A 130 -1.96 8.38 21.12
C LEU A 130 -0.43 8.20 21.11
N ASN A 131 0.06 6.96 21.10
CA ASN A 131 1.49 6.67 21.09
C ASN A 131 2.08 6.71 19.67
N GLU A 132 1.30 6.31 18.68
CA GLU A 132 1.74 6.16 17.28
C GLU A 132 1.29 7.31 16.35
N ALA A 133 0.36 8.18 16.78
CA ALA A 133 -0.14 9.24 15.91
C ALA A 133 0.99 10.15 15.42
N THR A 134 1.08 10.29 14.10
CA THR A 134 2.10 11.10 13.40
C THR A 134 1.52 12.38 12.81
#